data_AF-A0A1V6Y7V9-F1
#
_entry.id   AF-A0A1V6Y7V9-F1
#
_cell.length_a   1.000
_cell.length_b   1.000
_cell.length_c   1.000
_cell.angle_alpha   90.00
_cell.angle_beta   90.00
_cell.angle_gamma   90.00
#
_symmetry.space_group_name_H-M   'P 1'
#
loop_
_entity.id
_entity.type
_entity.pdbx_description
1 polymer ?
#
loop_
_entity_poly.entity_id
_entity_poly.type
_entity_poly.pdbx_seq_one_letter_code
_entity_poly.pdbx_strand_id
1 'polypeptide(L)'
;MSRRTTTYDRPDRPFSLGTCVLYGCGAGLLGVATMTVGEKIEQFFTSRPNSYVPGHTLERLLSFPARPDEERFGLNMAMHYGQGAVAGIIRAIMSANGMRGPFADFMFVSVRLLIDQSLENWTQVGAPPW
;
A
#
# COMPACT_ATOMS: atom_id res chain seq x y z
N MET A 1 -26.11 -6.19 16.11
CA MET A 1 -24.69 -5.92 15.76
C MET A 1 -24.54 -4.44 15.41
N SER A 2 -23.74 -3.67 16.16
CA SER A 2 -23.58 -2.23 15.96
C SER A 2 -22.85 -1.94 14.64
N ARG A 3 -23.52 -1.28 13.68
CA ARG A 3 -22.93 -0.82 12.39
C ARG A 3 -22.09 0.46 12.54
N ARG A 4 -21.56 0.74 13.74
CA ARG A 4 -20.79 1.95 13.99
C ARG A 4 -19.35 1.75 13.55
N THR A 5 -18.92 2.59 12.62
CA THR A 5 -17.57 2.63 12.04
C THR A 5 -16.55 3.26 12.99
N THR A 6 -17.05 3.99 13.99
CA THR A 6 -16.29 4.60 15.08
C THR A 6 -16.98 4.30 16.42
N THR A 7 -16.23 3.82 17.41
CA THR A 7 -16.72 3.65 18.79
C THR A 7 -16.40 4.91 19.59
N TYR A 8 -17.44 5.59 20.11
CA TYR A 8 -17.30 6.87 20.82
C TYR A 8 -16.81 6.69 22.27
N ASP A 9 -17.23 5.61 22.95
CA ASP A 9 -16.69 5.24 24.26
C ASP A 9 -15.25 4.74 24.09
N ARG A 10 -14.29 5.49 24.62
CA ARG A 10 -12.86 5.24 24.46
C ARG A 10 -12.34 4.51 25.72
N PRO A 11 -11.99 3.22 25.66
CA PRO A 11 -11.02 2.66 26.59
C PRO A 11 -9.61 3.15 26.21
N ASP A 12 -8.69 3.12 27.17
CA ASP A 12 -7.26 3.37 26.95
C ASP A 12 -6.75 2.59 25.73
N ARG A 13 -5.79 3.18 24.99
CA ARG A 13 -5.15 2.53 23.84
C ARG A 13 -4.71 1.12 24.26
N PRO A 14 -5.34 0.04 23.77
CA PRO A 14 -4.98 -1.30 24.23
C PRO A 14 -3.59 -1.71 23.73
N PHE A 15 -3.04 -0.99 22.75
CA PHE A 15 -1.77 -1.28 22.10
C PHE A 15 -0.89 -0.03 22.01
N SER A 16 0.41 -0.23 22.24
CA SER A 16 1.42 0.82 22.08
C SER A 16 1.57 1.23 20.60
N LEU A 17 2.18 2.39 20.35
CA LEU A 17 2.53 2.81 18.99
C LEU A 17 3.46 1.80 18.32
N GLY A 18 4.45 1.27 19.05
CA GLY A 18 5.37 0.25 18.54
C GLY A 18 4.64 -1.02 18.10
N THR A 19 3.63 -1.44 18.86
CA THR A 19 2.76 -2.56 18.49
C THR A 19 2.00 -2.27 17.20
N CYS A 20 1.44 -1.07 17.04
CA CYS A 20 0.75 -0.66 15.81
C CYS A 20 1.71 -0.68 14.60
N VAL A 21 2.95 -0.22 14.78
CA VAL A 21 3.96 -0.24 13.72
C VAL A 21 4.28 -1.67 13.32
N LEU A 22 4.56 -2.56 14.29
CA LEU A 22 4.92 -3.95 14.02
C LEU A 22 3.80 -4.71 13.29
N TYR A 23 2.58 -4.67 13.84
CA TYR A 23 1.43 -5.34 13.21
C TYR A 23 1.07 -4.71 11.86
N GLY A 24 1.15 -3.39 11.76
CA GLY A 24 0.88 -2.67 10.53
C GLY A 24 1.87 -3.01 9.42
N CYS A 25 3.17 -3.00 9.72
CA CYS A 25 4.20 -3.46 8.79
C CYS A 25 3.94 -4.90 8.33
N GLY A 26 3.78 -5.83 9.27
CA GLY A 26 3.55 -7.24 8.94
C GLY A 26 2.30 -7.45 8.08
N ALA A 27 1.19 -6.83 8.43
CA ALA A 27 -0.05 -6.90 7.65
C ALA A 27 0.10 -6.26 6.27
N GLY A 28 0.81 -5.14 6.17
CA GLY A 28 1.10 -4.46 4.92
C GLY A 28 1.94 -5.32 3.95
N LEU A 29 3.02 -5.92 4.47
CA LEU A 29 3.87 -6.83 3.69
C LEU A 29 3.08 -8.07 3.21
N LEU A 30 2.26 -8.65 4.09
CA LEU A 30 1.40 -9.78 3.72
C LEU A 30 0.39 -9.39 2.63
N GLY A 31 -0.24 -8.22 2.76
CA GLY A 31 -1.17 -7.71 1.76
C GLY A 31 -0.53 -7.52 0.40
N VAL A 32 0.69 -7.00 0.34
CA VAL A 32 1.47 -6.89 -0.92
C VAL A 32 1.73 -8.27 -1.50
N ALA A 33 2.17 -9.24 -0.69
CA ALA A 33 2.41 -10.60 -1.18
C ALA A 33 1.13 -11.23 -1.76
N THR A 34 -0.02 -11.06 -1.09
CA THR A 34 -1.32 -11.52 -1.61
C THR A 34 -1.69 -10.83 -2.92
N MET A 35 -1.52 -9.52 -3.02
CA MET A 35 -1.76 -8.76 -4.25
C MET A 35 -0.88 -9.26 -5.39
N THR A 36 0.43 -9.46 -5.15
CA THR A 36 1.37 -9.95 -6.16
C THR A 36 0.99 -11.34 -6.65
N VAL A 37 0.59 -12.26 -5.75
CA VAL A 37 0.09 -13.57 -6.17
C VAL A 37 -1.16 -13.45 -7.03
N GLY A 38 -2.11 -12.60 -6.65
CA GLY A 38 -3.32 -12.34 -7.43
C GLY A 38 -3.00 -11.77 -8.82
N GLU A 39 -2.07 -10.82 -8.91
CA GLU A 39 -1.61 -10.28 -10.18
C GLU A 39 -0.94 -11.36 -11.05
N LYS A 40 -0.12 -12.24 -10.46
CA LYS A 40 0.51 -13.34 -11.21
C LYS A 40 -0.51 -14.33 -11.75
N ILE A 41 -1.56 -14.62 -10.98
CA ILE A 41 -2.67 -15.47 -11.44
C ILE A 41 -3.40 -14.77 -12.60
N GLU A 42 -3.72 -13.49 -12.47
CA GLU A 42 -4.34 -12.71 -13.55
C GLU A 42 -3.49 -12.72 -14.82
N GLN A 43 -2.22 -12.34 -14.71
CA GLN A 43 -1.24 -12.33 -15.81
C GLN A 43 -1.10 -13.68 -16.49
N PHE A 44 -1.17 -14.78 -15.73
CA PHE A 44 -1.15 -16.12 -16.30
C PHE A 44 -2.34 -16.38 -17.23
N PHE A 45 -3.54 -15.90 -16.87
CA PHE A 45 -4.73 -16.06 -17.71
C PHE A 45 -4.84 -15.03 -18.83
N THR A 46 -4.38 -13.80 -18.61
CA THR A 46 -4.52 -12.69 -19.56
C THR A 46 -3.32 -12.52 -20.48
N SER A 47 -2.19 -13.20 -20.19
CA SER A 47 -0.89 -12.97 -20.82
C SER A 47 -0.41 -11.52 -20.72
N ARG A 48 -0.94 -10.76 -19.76
CA ARG A 48 -0.53 -9.37 -19.51
C ARG A 48 0.92 -9.33 -19.03
N PRO A 49 1.77 -8.42 -19.55
CA PRO A 49 3.13 -8.26 -19.07
C PRO A 49 3.19 -7.61 -17.68
N ASN A 50 4.35 -7.73 -17.02
CA ASN A 50 4.60 -7.09 -15.72
C ASN A 50 4.54 -5.57 -15.82
N SER A 51 4.01 -4.91 -14.78
CA SER A 51 4.14 -3.46 -14.61
C SER A 51 5.41 -3.13 -13.83
N TYR A 52 6.17 -2.16 -14.32
CA TYR A 52 7.37 -1.60 -13.67
C TYR A 52 7.18 -0.16 -13.19
N VAL A 53 5.95 0.38 -13.28
CA VAL A 53 5.61 1.75 -12.85
C VAL A 53 6.08 2.04 -11.41
N PRO A 54 5.84 1.18 -10.40
CA PRO A 54 6.37 1.41 -9.05
C PRO A 54 7.90 1.49 -8.99
N GLY A 55 8.60 0.65 -9.74
CA GLY A 55 10.06 0.70 -9.86
C GLY A 55 10.56 2.02 -10.45
N HIS A 56 9.87 2.55 -11.46
CA HIS A 56 10.18 3.86 -12.06
C HIS A 56 9.91 5.00 -11.06
N THR A 57 8.80 4.93 -10.34
CA THR A 57 8.46 5.90 -9.30
C THR A 57 9.55 5.95 -8.24
N LEU A 58 10.02 4.79 -7.75
CA LEU A 58 11.10 4.75 -6.76
C LEU A 58 12.44 5.23 -7.31
N GLU A 59 12.79 4.86 -8.55
CA GLU A 59 13.99 5.35 -9.24
C GLU A 59 14.00 6.89 -9.29
N ARG A 60 12.89 7.50 -9.73
CA ARG A 60 12.74 8.96 -9.79
C ARG A 60 12.72 9.59 -8.40
N LEU A 61 12.02 9.00 -7.44
CA LEU A 61 11.94 9.50 -6.06
C LEU A 61 13.32 9.55 -5.40
N LEU A 62 14.17 8.55 -5.64
CA LEU A 62 15.52 8.48 -5.10
C LEU A 62 16.59 9.08 -6.02
N SER A 63 16.19 9.67 -7.16
CA SER A 63 17.09 10.24 -8.16
C SER A 63 18.17 9.25 -8.65
N PHE A 64 17.78 7.98 -8.80
CA PHE A 64 18.66 6.95 -9.35
C PHE A 64 18.78 7.04 -10.89
N PRO A 65 19.89 6.55 -11.48
CA PRO A 65 20.05 6.52 -12.93
C PRO A 65 19.04 5.58 -13.58
N ALA A 66 18.53 5.95 -14.75
CA ALA A 66 17.63 5.11 -15.51
C ALA A 66 18.30 3.81 -15.99
N ARG A 67 17.69 2.66 -15.67
CA ARG A 67 18.13 1.31 -16.13
C ARG A 67 17.09 0.62 -17.02
N PRO A 68 17.40 -0.52 -17.67
CA PRO A 68 16.37 -1.34 -18.32
C PRO A 68 15.41 -1.97 -17.31
N ASP A 69 14.16 -2.25 -17.70
CA ASP A 69 13.13 -2.81 -16.81
C ASP A 69 13.51 -4.17 -16.18
N GLU A 70 14.26 -4.97 -16.93
CA GLU A 70 14.79 -6.26 -16.49
C GLU A 70 15.65 -6.15 -15.23
N GLU A 71 16.35 -5.03 -15.04
CA GLU A 71 17.20 -4.77 -13.87
C GLU A 71 16.43 -4.11 -12.71
N ARG A 72 15.19 -3.69 -12.93
CA ARG A 72 14.39 -2.89 -11.98
C ARG A 72 13.49 -3.70 -11.07
N PHE A 73 13.48 -5.03 -11.21
CA PHE A 73 12.63 -5.90 -10.39
C PHE A 73 12.80 -5.63 -8.89
N GLY A 74 14.04 -5.42 -8.43
CA GLY A 74 14.34 -5.09 -7.03
C GLY A 74 13.72 -3.77 -6.57
N LEU A 75 13.80 -2.71 -7.38
CA LEU A 75 13.18 -1.42 -7.08
C LEU A 75 11.64 -1.51 -7.10
N ASN A 76 11.10 -2.29 -8.04
CA ASN A 76 9.66 -2.52 -8.13
C ASN A 76 9.12 -3.21 -6.89
N MET A 77 9.80 -4.26 -6.42
CA MET A 77 9.44 -4.95 -5.17
C MET A 77 9.63 -4.04 -3.95
N ALA A 78 10.75 -3.31 -3.87
CA ALA A 78 11.02 -2.41 -2.76
C ALA A 78 9.93 -1.33 -2.64
N MET A 79 9.48 -0.77 -3.75
CA MET A 79 8.41 0.23 -3.75
C MET A 79 7.09 -0.38 -3.26
N HIS A 80 6.68 -1.51 -3.83
CA HIS A 80 5.45 -2.20 -3.44
C HIS A 80 5.43 -2.56 -1.95
N TYR A 81 6.47 -3.24 -1.46
CA TYR A 81 6.55 -3.64 -0.06
C TYR A 81 6.71 -2.45 0.88
N GLY A 82 7.47 -1.42 0.50
CA GLY A 82 7.63 -0.19 1.26
C GLY A 82 6.31 0.57 1.43
N GLN A 83 5.62 0.86 0.32
CA GLN A 83 4.30 1.50 0.37
C GLN A 83 3.29 0.64 1.14
N GLY A 84 3.29 -0.68 0.91
CA GLY A 84 2.40 -1.61 1.62
C GLY A 84 2.62 -1.61 3.12
N ALA A 85 3.87 -1.65 3.59
CA ALA A 85 4.21 -1.59 5.00
C ALA A 85 3.74 -0.27 5.63
N VAL A 86 4.04 0.87 4.99
CA VAL A 86 3.63 2.20 5.47
C VAL A 86 2.10 2.31 5.53
N ALA A 87 1.40 1.90 4.46
CA ALA A 87 -0.06 1.88 4.43
C ALA A 87 -0.63 0.97 5.53
N GLY A 88 -0.03 -0.20 5.76
CA GLY A 88 -0.41 -1.11 6.84
C GLY A 88 -0.28 -0.49 8.23
N ILE A 89 0.78 0.28 8.49
CA ILE A 89 0.93 1.07 9.72
C ILE A 89 -0.23 2.07 9.87
N ILE A 90 -0.55 2.81 8.80
CA ILE A 90 -1.68 3.75 8.80
C ILE A 90 -2.98 3.02 9.17
N ARG A 91 -3.25 1.86 8.55
CA ARG A 91 -4.45 1.06 8.87
C ARG A 91 -4.47 0.57 10.31
N ALA A 92 -3.33 0.15 10.85
CA ALA A 92 -3.20 -0.29 12.24
C ALA A 92 -3.49 0.86 13.22
N ILE A 93 -2.96 2.05 12.95
CA ILE A 93 -3.25 3.26 13.73
C ILE A 93 -4.74 3.63 13.62
N MET A 94 -5.33 3.56 12.42
CA MET A 94 -6.76 3.79 12.23
C MET A 94 -7.59 2.84 13.11
N SER A 95 -7.25 1.55 13.07
CA SER A 95 -7.87 0.52 13.90
C SER A 95 -7.73 0.88 15.38
N ALA A 96 -6.52 1.15 15.86
CA ALA A 96 -6.25 1.51 17.26
C ALA A 96 -7.06 2.72 17.75
N ASN A 97 -7.42 3.65 16.85
CA ASN A 97 -8.26 4.81 17.15
C ASN A 97 -9.78 4.56 16.93
N GLY A 98 -10.20 3.31 16.77
CA GLY A 98 -11.61 2.94 16.67
C GLY A 98 -12.19 2.99 15.26
N MET A 99 -11.42 3.36 14.23
CA MET A 99 -11.85 3.29 12.83
C MET A 99 -11.73 1.85 12.33
N ARG A 100 -12.81 1.09 12.50
CA ARG A 100 -12.89 -0.34 12.19
C ARG A 100 -14.16 -0.67 11.42
N GLY A 101 -14.16 -1.83 10.78
CA GLY A 101 -15.29 -2.35 10.02
C GLY A 101 -15.27 -1.97 8.54
N PRO A 102 -16.23 -2.49 7.77
CA PRO A 102 -16.16 -2.56 6.31
C PRO A 102 -16.09 -1.18 5.63
N PHE A 103 -16.73 -0.16 6.20
CA PHE A 103 -16.66 1.19 5.64
C PHE A 103 -15.28 1.85 5.89
N ALA A 104 -14.67 1.61 7.05
CA ALA A 104 -13.31 2.09 7.31
C ALA A 104 -12.29 1.40 6.38
N ASP A 105 -12.51 0.11 6.09
CA ASP A 105 -11.69 -0.63 5.12
C ASP A 105 -11.89 -0.10 3.70
N PHE A 106 -13.12 0.21 3.29
CA PHE A 106 -13.41 0.88 2.02
C PHE A 106 -12.70 2.23 1.90
N MET A 107 -12.81 3.10 2.91
CA MET A 107 -12.10 4.38 2.92
C MET A 107 -10.57 4.21 2.90
N PHE A 108 -10.05 3.16 3.52
CA PHE A 108 -8.63 2.86 3.50
C PHE A 108 -8.13 2.47 2.09
N VAL A 109 -8.97 1.85 1.25
CA VAL A 109 -8.64 1.65 -0.17
C VAL A 109 -8.36 2.98 -0.85
N SER A 110 -9.20 4.00 -0.62
CA SER A 110 -8.96 5.35 -1.17
C SER A 110 -7.64 5.95 -0.69
N VAL A 111 -7.29 5.77 0.60
CA VAL A 111 -5.98 6.20 1.13
C VAL A 111 -4.82 5.52 0.38
N ARG A 112 -4.92 4.21 0.15
CA ARG A 112 -3.88 3.45 -0.58
C ARG A 112 -3.76 3.89 -2.05
N LEU A 113 -4.88 4.19 -2.71
CA LEU A 113 -4.86 4.73 -4.08
C LEU A 113 -4.28 6.15 -4.13
N LEU A 114 -4.61 7.00 -3.15
CA LEU A 114 -4.07 8.36 -3.06
C LEU A 114 -2.56 8.38 -2.86
N ILE A 115 -2.01 7.48 -2.02
CA ILE A 115 -0.55 7.36 -1.83
C ILE A 115 0.14 7.08 -3.16
N ASP A 116 -0.41 6.12 -3.90
CA ASP A 116 0.15 5.68 -5.17
C ASP A 116 0.11 6.81 -6.21
N GLN A 117 -1.08 7.38 -6.41
CA GLN A 117 -1.28 8.46 -7.38
C GLN A 117 -0.50 9.72 -7.02
N SER A 118 -0.33 10.03 -5.74
CA SER A 118 0.50 11.17 -5.34
C SER A 118 1.95 10.96 -5.73
N LEU A 119 2.50 9.76 -5.51
CA LEU A 119 3.91 9.45 -5.80
C LEU A 119 4.16 9.33 -7.31
N GLU A 120 3.28 8.66 -8.03
CA GLU A 120 3.35 8.52 -9.48
C GLU A 120 3.25 9.88 -10.19
N ASN A 121 2.31 10.74 -9.78
CA ASN A 121 2.17 12.08 -10.36
C ASN A 121 3.34 12.99 -9.95
N TRP A 122 3.78 12.94 -8.70
CA TRP A 122 4.92 13.74 -8.25
C TRP A 122 6.19 13.42 -9.03
N THR A 123 6.40 12.13 -9.33
CA THR A 123 7.57 11.66 -10.08
C THR A 123 7.41 11.74 -11.59
N GLN A 124 6.23 12.16 -12.08
CA GLN A 124 5.87 12.22 -13.49
C GLN A 124 6.00 10.85 -14.20
N VAL A 125 5.86 9.77 -13.43
CA VAL A 125 5.86 8.39 -13.92
C VAL A 125 4.44 7.90 -14.19
N GLY A 126 3.48 8.40 -13.41
CA GLY A 126 2.07 8.13 -13.62
C GLY A 126 1.63 8.58 -15.01
N ALA A 127 0.75 7.80 -15.63
CA ALA A 127 -0.03 8.34 -16.73
C ALA A 127 -0.92 9.43 -16.13
N PRO A 128 -0.82 10.70 -16.58
CA PRO A 128 -1.81 11.71 -16.23
C PRO A 128 -3.20 11.14 -16.50
N PRO A 129 -4.20 11.46 -15.69
CA PRO A 129 -5.53 10.97 -15.93
C PRO A 129 -5.97 11.63 -17.23
N TRP A 130 -6.09 10.87 -18.33
CA TRP A 130 -6.49 11.37 -19.67
C TRP A 130 -5.68 12.56 -20.21
#